data_AF-A0A819W568-F1
#
_entry.id   AF-A0A819W568-F1
#
_cell.length_a   1.000
_cell.length_b   1.000
_cell.length_c   1.000
_cell.angle_alpha   90.00
_cell.angle_beta   90.00
_cell.angle_gamma   90.00
#
_symmetry.space_group_name_H-M   'P 1'
#
loop_
_entity.id
_entity.type
_entity.pdbx_description
1 polymer ?
#
loop_
_entity_poly.entity_id
_entity_poly.type
_entity_poly.pdbx_seq_one_letter_code
_entity_poly.pdbx_strand_id
1 'polypeptide(L)'
;MDTPVNLSKKDKDATAILNQKEWFNRLIVDDAFNNDNAVNNNNNSIVILSQQKMNDLQLFSGNKVMLQSKKCRETICIVHADNTCPNDRIRMNRVVRNNLRVRSSDIVSIQVLQDVQFCKRIYVLPIDDTVQEITGNLLKAYLEPYFAEAD
;
A
#
# COMPACT_ATOMS: atom_id res chain seq x y z
N MET A 1 29.72 26.51 -19.67
CA MET A 1 28.57 27.19 -19.04
C MET A 1 27.42 27.01 -20.02
N ASP A 2 26.68 25.92 -19.91
CA ASP A 2 25.61 25.61 -20.84
C ASP A 2 24.34 26.33 -20.38
N THR A 3 23.95 27.34 -21.15
CA THR A 3 22.70 28.07 -20.97
C THR A 3 21.52 27.14 -21.22
N PRO A 4 20.49 27.09 -20.35
CA PRO A 4 19.30 26.30 -20.61
C PRO A 4 18.51 26.93 -21.77
N VAL A 5 18.36 26.16 -22.85
CA VAL A 5 17.56 26.54 -24.03
C VAL A 5 16.09 26.67 -23.60
N ASN A 6 15.56 27.89 -23.65
CA ASN A 6 14.15 28.15 -23.36
C ASN A 6 13.29 27.79 -24.58
N LEU A 7 12.81 26.54 -24.63
CA LEU A 7 11.99 26.00 -25.71
C LEU A 7 10.63 26.71 -25.80
N SER A 8 10.17 26.97 -27.03
CA SER A 8 8.90 27.62 -27.31
C SER A 8 7.71 26.74 -26.85
N LYS A 9 6.56 27.35 -26.60
CA LYS A 9 5.34 26.63 -26.14
C LYS A 9 4.95 25.48 -27.08
N LYS A 10 5.20 25.66 -28.38
CA LYS A 10 4.91 24.67 -29.44
C LYS A 10 5.86 23.47 -29.42
N ASP A 11 7.11 23.67 -29.01
CA ASP A 11 8.10 22.60 -28.89
C ASP A 11 7.86 21.74 -27.63
N LYS A 12 7.34 22.37 -26.56
CA LYS A 12 6.91 21.69 -25.32
C LYS A 12 5.71 20.76 -25.55
N ASP A 13 4.78 21.15 -26.42
CA ASP A 13 3.63 20.31 -26.80
C ASP A 13 4.08 19.13 -27.67
N ALA A 14 5.05 19.34 -28.57
CA ALA A 14 5.62 18.29 -29.41
C ALA A 14 6.48 17.26 -28.63
N THR A 15 7.07 17.66 -27.50
CA THR A 15 7.79 16.76 -26.57
C THR A 15 6.95 16.29 -25.38
N ALA A 16 5.67 16.65 -25.29
CA ALA A 16 4.80 16.26 -24.18
C ALA A 16 4.64 14.73 -24.00
N ILE A 17 4.83 13.96 -25.08
CA ILE A 17 4.81 12.48 -25.06
C ILE A 17 6.09 11.91 -24.42
N LEU A 18 7.23 12.62 -24.52
CA LEU A 18 8.50 12.24 -23.88
C LEU A 18 8.59 12.67 -22.42
N ASN A 19 7.75 13.61 -21.99
CA ASN A 19 7.65 13.98 -20.57
C ASN A 19 6.99 12.83 -19.82
N GLN A 20 7.78 12.09 -19.04
CA GLN A 20 7.25 11.13 -18.08
C GLN A 20 6.33 11.91 -17.13
N LYS A 21 5.02 11.72 -17.27
CA LYS A 21 4.03 12.28 -16.36
C LYS A 21 4.38 11.81 -14.95
N GLU A 22 4.90 12.71 -14.12
CA GLU A 22 5.25 12.44 -12.73
C GLU A 22 3.95 12.05 -12.01
N TRP A 23 3.75 10.74 -11.89
CA TRP A 23 2.58 10.23 -11.24
C TRP A 23 2.89 10.17 -9.75
N PHE A 24 2.64 11.28 -9.04
CA PHE A 24 2.90 11.41 -7.61
C PHE A 24 2.30 10.27 -6.77
N ASN A 25 1.25 9.63 -7.27
CA ASN A 25 0.57 8.54 -6.58
C ASN A 25 1.18 7.16 -6.84
N ARG A 26 2.29 7.05 -7.61
CA ARG A 26 2.96 5.79 -7.90
C ARG A 26 4.15 5.62 -6.98
N LEU A 27 4.18 4.52 -6.26
CA LEU A 27 5.26 4.17 -5.34
C LEU A 27 5.81 2.80 -5.66
N ILE A 28 7.09 2.63 -5.37
CA ILE A 28 7.81 1.37 -5.55
C ILE A 28 7.59 0.51 -4.31
N VAL A 29 7.16 -0.72 -4.51
CA VAL A 29 6.92 -1.69 -3.44
C VAL A 29 8.25 -2.10 -2.82
N ASP A 30 8.33 -1.99 -1.51
CA ASP A 30 9.46 -2.45 -0.70
C ASP A 30 9.00 -3.42 0.39
N ASP A 31 9.93 -4.25 0.84
CA ASP A 31 9.71 -5.23 1.89
C ASP A 31 9.67 -4.56 3.27
N ALA A 32 8.66 -4.87 4.07
CA ALA A 32 8.58 -4.42 5.46
C ALA A 32 9.61 -5.12 6.38
N PHE A 33 10.19 -6.24 5.95
CA PHE A 33 11.00 -7.14 6.78
C PHE A 33 12.49 -6.80 6.91
N ASN A 34 13.01 -5.83 6.16
CA ASN A 34 14.46 -5.60 6.07
C ASN A 34 15.05 -4.65 7.13
N ASN A 35 14.23 -4.07 8.01
CA ASN A 35 14.72 -3.24 9.11
C ASN A 35 14.29 -3.86 10.45
N ASP A 36 15.24 -4.00 11.39
CA ASP A 36 15.15 -4.61 12.74
C ASP A 36 14.00 -4.11 13.67
N ASN A 37 13.09 -3.26 13.18
CA ASN A 37 11.92 -2.81 13.92
C ASN A 37 10.76 -3.81 13.73
N ALA A 38 10.93 -5.00 14.30
CA ALA A 38 10.00 -6.14 14.27
C ALA A 38 8.66 -5.92 15.02
N VAL A 39 8.33 -4.69 15.42
CA VAL A 39 7.21 -4.39 16.33
C VAL A 39 5.83 -4.43 15.64
N ASN A 40 5.77 -4.42 14.30
CA ASN A 40 4.50 -4.36 13.56
C ASN A 40 4.22 -5.58 12.65
N ASN A 41 4.85 -6.73 12.92
CA ASN A 41 4.81 -7.91 12.05
C ASN A 41 3.45 -8.63 11.95
N ASN A 42 2.47 -8.31 12.80
CA ASN A 42 1.18 -9.01 12.82
C ASN A 42 0.05 -8.30 12.05
N ASN A 43 0.24 -7.04 11.67
CA ASN A 43 -0.84 -6.24 11.12
C ASN A 43 -0.85 -6.30 9.60
N ASN A 44 -1.69 -7.18 9.04
CA ASN A 44 -1.83 -7.35 7.58
C ASN A 44 -2.54 -6.19 6.87
N SER A 45 -3.02 -5.21 7.63
CA SER A 45 -3.81 -4.07 7.11
C SER A 45 -3.03 -2.77 7.05
N ILE A 46 -1.76 -2.74 7.49
CA ILE A 46 -0.96 -1.51 7.59
C ILE A 46 0.05 -1.43 6.44
N VAL A 47 0.17 -0.24 5.85
CA VAL A 47 1.27 0.12 4.94
C VAL A 47 2.00 1.34 5.43
N ILE A 48 3.30 1.38 5.16
CA ILE A 48 4.17 2.40 5.72
C ILE A 48 4.71 3.29 4.61
N LEU A 49 4.60 4.60 4.84
CA LEU A 49 5.06 5.66 3.95
C LEU A 49 5.97 6.64 4.70
N SER A 50 6.83 7.35 3.96
CA SER A 50 7.54 8.50 4.50
C SER A 50 6.57 9.62 4.89
N GLN A 51 6.88 10.33 5.97
CA GLN A 51 6.12 11.50 6.41
C GLN A 51 6.05 12.58 5.31
N GLN A 52 7.14 12.79 4.57
CA GLN A 52 7.16 13.77 3.48
C GLN A 52 6.18 13.36 2.37
N LYS A 53 6.21 12.08 1.98
CA LYS A 53 5.32 11.58 0.93
C LYS A 53 3.85 11.63 1.33
N MET A 54 3.58 11.37 2.60
CA MET A 54 2.23 11.53 3.14
C MET A 54 1.73 12.97 3.05
N ASN A 55 2.57 13.95 3.40
CA ASN A 55 2.22 15.36 3.30
C ASN A 55 1.92 15.77 1.85
N ASP A 56 2.72 15.30 0.88
CA ASP A 56 2.51 15.56 -0.55
C ASP A 56 1.18 15.00 -1.05
N LEU A 57 0.80 13.81 -0.57
CA LEU A 57 -0.47 13.14 -0.88
C LEU A 57 -1.64 13.61 -0.01
N GLN A 58 -1.40 14.56 0.91
CA GLN A 58 -2.37 15.05 1.89
C GLN A 58 -2.99 13.92 2.74
N LEU A 59 -2.17 12.91 3.05
CA LEU A 59 -2.52 11.76 3.87
C LEU A 59 -2.08 11.97 5.31
N PHE A 60 -2.89 11.49 6.24
CA PHE A 60 -2.56 11.42 7.67
C PHE A 60 -2.43 9.96 8.11
N SER A 61 -1.64 9.72 9.16
CA SER A 61 -1.54 8.38 9.75
C SER A 61 -2.92 7.94 10.24
N GLY A 62 -3.32 6.72 9.90
CA GLY A 62 -4.67 6.20 10.16
C GLY A 62 -5.67 6.39 9.01
N ASN A 63 -5.32 7.14 7.95
CA ASN A 63 -6.18 7.21 6.77
C ASN A 63 -6.26 5.89 6.01
N LYS A 64 -7.44 5.62 5.45
CA LYS A 64 -7.71 4.46 4.62
C LYS A 64 -7.35 4.81 3.17
N VAL A 65 -6.55 3.96 2.55
CA VAL A 65 -6.13 4.11 1.16
C VAL A 65 -6.43 2.86 0.37
N MET A 66 -6.81 3.07 -0.89
CA MET A 66 -6.88 2.01 -1.89
C MET A 66 -5.53 1.92 -2.60
N LEU A 67 -4.96 0.72 -2.59
CA LEU A 67 -3.79 0.36 -3.37
C LEU A 67 -4.24 -0.35 -4.63
N GLN A 68 -3.78 0.10 -5.79
CA GLN A 68 -4.04 -0.56 -7.07
C GLN A 68 -2.73 -1.02 -7.71
N SER A 69 -2.73 -2.26 -8.19
CA SER A 69 -1.62 -2.83 -8.96
C SER A 69 -1.84 -2.68 -10.46
N LYS A 70 -0.78 -2.90 -11.25
CA LYS A 70 -0.87 -2.96 -12.72
C LYS A 70 -1.81 -4.06 -13.25
N LYS A 71 -2.12 -5.08 -12.45
CA LYS A 71 -3.00 -6.20 -12.83
C LYS A 71 -4.46 -5.97 -12.42
N CYS A 72 -4.85 -4.72 -12.18
CA CYS A 72 -6.20 -4.34 -11.72
C CYS A 72 -6.61 -5.09 -10.45
N ARG A 73 -5.64 -5.42 -9.59
CA ARG A 73 -5.91 -5.92 -8.23
C ARG A 73 -5.85 -4.77 -7.27
N GLU A 74 -6.83 -4.73 -6.38
CA GLU A 74 -7.04 -3.64 -5.45
C GLU A 74 -7.07 -4.18 -4.03
N THR A 75 -6.57 -3.39 -3.08
CA THR A 75 -6.61 -3.74 -1.65
C THR A 75 -6.68 -2.45 -0.85
N ILE A 76 -7.50 -2.46 0.20
CA ILE A 76 -7.60 -1.33 1.12
C ILE A 76 -6.63 -1.55 2.28
N CYS A 77 -5.86 -0.52 2.61
CA CYS A 77 -4.93 -0.54 3.74
C CYS A 77 -5.02 0.76 4.54
N ILE A 78 -4.50 0.74 5.76
CA ILE A 78 -4.33 1.89 6.62
C ILE A 78 -2.89 2.39 6.48
N VAL A 79 -2.70 3.69 6.29
CA VAL A 79 -1.38 4.30 6.16
C VAL A 79 -0.80 4.62 7.53
N HIS A 80 0.48 4.31 7.71
CA HIS A 80 1.28 4.72 8.84
C HIS A 80 2.53 5.49 8.37
N ALA A 81 2.91 6.52 9.12
CA ALA A 81 4.11 7.32 8.83
C ALA A 81 5.35 6.69 9.46
N ASP A 82 6.43 6.56 8.70
CA ASP A 82 7.74 6.20 9.23
C ASP A 82 8.85 6.93 8.47
N ASN A 83 9.72 7.60 9.23
CA ASN A 83 10.84 8.36 8.68
C ASN A 83 11.99 7.47 8.19
N THR A 84 11.97 6.17 8.49
CA THR A 84 12.97 5.23 7.95
C THR A 84 12.66 4.80 6.50
N CYS A 85 11.47 5.11 5.99
CA CYS A 85 11.06 4.80 4.62
C CYS A 85 11.50 5.91 3.64
N PRO A 86 12.07 5.57 2.48
CA PRO A 86 12.33 6.56 1.44
C PRO A 86 11.03 7.04 0.78
N ASN A 87 11.02 8.29 0.30
CA ASN A 87 9.83 8.96 -0.23
C ASN A 87 9.20 8.28 -1.46
N ASP A 88 10.02 7.57 -2.25
CA ASP A 88 9.58 6.91 -3.48
C ASP A 88 9.10 5.47 -3.27
N ARG A 89 9.12 4.99 -2.01
CA ARG A 89 8.78 3.62 -1.67
C ARG A 89 7.60 3.51 -0.72
N ILE A 90 6.93 2.38 -0.80
CA ILE A 90 5.88 1.94 0.11
C ILE A 90 6.27 0.58 0.68
N ARG A 91 6.34 0.48 2.02
CA ARG A 91 6.55 -0.82 2.67
C ARG A 91 5.22 -1.47 2.97
N MET A 92 5.13 -2.75 2.65
CA MET A 92 3.92 -3.55 2.90
C MET A 92 4.28 -5.00 3.18
N ASN A 93 3.42 -5.68 3.94
CA ASN A 93 3.62 -7.09 4.29
C ASN A 93 3.40 -8.01 3.07
N ARG A 94 3.93 -9.23 3.14
CA ARG A 94 3.73 -10.32 2.17
C ARG A 94 2.25 -10.56 1.85
N VAL A 95 1.35 -10.46 2.82
CA VAL A 95 -0.10 -10.63 2.62
C VAL A 95 -0.65 -9.57 1.65
N VAL A 96 -0.36 -8.30 1.87
CA VAL A 96 -0.80 -7.19 0.99
C VAL A 96 -0.25 -7.35 -0.43
N ARG A 97 1.03 -7.74 -0.57
CA ARG A 97 1.62 -7.99 -1.90
C ARG A 97 0.98 -9.16 -2.62
N ASN A 98 0.68 -10.24 -1.91
CA ASN A 98 -0.01 -11.40 -2.48
C ASN A 98 -1.40 -11.02 -2.97
N ASN A 99 -2.15 -10.21 -2.21
CA ASN A 99 -3.46 -9.70 -2.60
C ASN A 99 -3.37 -8.85 -3.88
N LEU A 100 -2.37 -7.98 -3.97
CA LEU A 100 -2.10 -7.13 -5.13
C LEU A 100 -1.42 -7.86 -6.30
N ARG A 101 -0.91 -9.08 -6.09
CA ARG A 101 -0.10 -9.87 -7.05
C ARG A 101 1.14 -9.13 -7.56
N VAL A 102 1.83 -8.43 -6.65
CA VAL A 102 3.06 -7.66 -6.92
C VAL A 102 4.28 -8.28 -6.22
N ARG A 103 5.47 -7.96 -6.71
CA ARG A 103 6.76 -8.29 -6.09
C ARG A 103 7.43 -7.03 -5.54
N SER A 104 8.52 -7.19 -4.79
CA SER A 104 9.40 -6.07 -4.46
C SER A 104 9.89 -5.42 -5.76
N SER A 105 10.03 -4.10 -5.74
CA SER A 105 10.37 -3.26 -6.91
C SER A 105 9.27 -3.09 -7.97
N ASP A 106 8.11 -3.72 -7.83
CA ASP A 106 6.94 -3.36 -8.65
C ASP A 106 6.39 -1.99 -8.24
N ILE A 107 5.59 -1.39 -9.14
CA ILE A 107 4.96 -0.09 -8.92
C ILE A 107 3.48 -0.29 -8.61
N VAL A 108 3.01 0.35 -7.54
CA VAL A 108 1.60 0.42 -7.14
C VAL A 108 1.13 1.87 -7.13
N SER A 109 -0.16 2.10 -7.36
CA SER A 109 -0.79 3.41 -7.20
C SER A 109 -1.59 3.50 -5.90
N ILE A 110 -1.53 4.66 -5.25
CA ILE A 110 -2.26 4.98 -4.02
C ILE A 110 -3.39 5.94 -4.34
N GLN A 111 -4.57 5.67 -3.79
CA GLN A 111 -5.72 6.56 -3.84
C GLN A 111 -6.33 6.70 -2.44
N VAL A 112 -6.63 7.93 -2.02
CA VAL A 112 -7.29 8.20 -0.73
C VAL A 112 -8.74 7.72 -0.81
N LEU A 113 -9.21 7.04 0.24
CA LEU A 113 -10.58 6.55 0.34
C LEU A 113 -11.24 7.18 1.58
N GLN A 114 -12.12 8.16 1.37
CA GLN A 114 -12.76 8.92 2.47
C GLN A 114 -14.03 8.24 3.01
N ASP A 115 -14.82 7.58 2.15
CA ASP A 115 -16.12 6.99 2.52
C ASP A 115 -16.08 5.45 2.61
N VAL A 116 -15.31 4.92 3.55
CA VAL A 116 -15.36 3.48 3.85
C VAL A 116 -16.47 3.20 4.84
N GLN A 117 -17.57 2.62 4.36
CA GLN A 117 -18.70 2.22 5.20
C GLN A 117 -18.40 0.93 5.97
N PHE A 118 -18.92 0.85 7.20
CA PHE A 118 -18.85 -0.38 7.98
C PHE A 118 -19.75 -1.47 7.39
N CYS A 119 -19.17 -2.65 7.20
CA CYS A 119 -19.91 -3.82 6.75
C CYS A 119 -20.78 -4.39 7.88
N LYS A 120 -21.96 -4.91 7.53
CA LYS A 120 -22.86 -5.57 8.51
C LYS A 120 -22.46 -7.02 8.79
N ARG A 121 -21.95 -7.73 7.77
CA ARG A 121 -21.57 -9.14 7.82
C ARG A 121 -20.46 -9.40 6.80
N ILE A 122 -19.53 -10.29 7.15
CA ILE A 122 -18.51 -10.82 6.26
C ILE A 122 -18.59 -12.35 6.26
N TYR A 123 -18.23 -12.96 5.14
CA TYR A 123 -18.07 -14.41 5.03
C TYR A 123 -16.59 -14.70 4.75
N VAL A 124 -15.96 -15.45 5.65
CA VAL A 124 -14.55 -15.85 5.54
C VAL A 124 -14.50 -17.37 5.61
N LEU A 125 -13.81 -17.97 4.64
CA LEU A 125 -13.57 -19.41 4.59
C LEU A 125 -12.07 -19.66 4.76
N PRO A 126 -11.67 -20.68 5.54
CA PRO A 126 -10.29 -21.12 5.56
C PRO A 126 -9.89 -21.71 4.21
N ILE A 127 -8.58 -21.75 3.95
CA ILE A 127 -8.03 -22.49 2.83
C ILE A 127 -7.90 -23.95 3.25
N ASP A 128 -8.35 -24.89 2.42
CA ASP A 128 -8.37 -26.33 2.71
C ASP A 128 -7.03 -26.86 3.24
N ASP A 129 -5.93 -26.42 2.63
CA ASP A 129 -4.57 -26.84 3.01
C ASP A 129 -4.11 -26.30 4.38
N THR A 130 -4.80 -25.31 4.95
CA THR A 130 -4.42 -24.67 6.23
C THR A 130 -5.16 -25.22 7.44
N VAL A 131 -6.16 -26.10 7.26
CA VAL A 131 -7.05 -26.56 8.33
C VAL A 131 -6.98 -28.06 8.63
N GLN A 132 -6.08 -28.79 7.98
CA GLN A 132 -6.02 -30.25 8.06
C GLN A 132 -5.78 -30.80 9.48
N GLU A 133 -5.12 -30.03 10.35
CA GLU A 133 -4.80 -30.44 11.73
C GLU A 133 -5.50 -29.58 12.80
N ILE A 134 -6.38 -28.65 12.40
CA ILE A 134 -7.02 -27.74 13.35
C ILE A 134 -8.37 -28.30 13.77
N THR A 135 -8.46 -28.74 15.03
CA THR A 135 -9.73 -29.15 15.65
C THR A 135 -10.32 -28.01 16.48
N GLY A 136 -11.59 -27.68 16.26
CA GLY A 136 -12.32 -26.71 17.09
C GLY A 136 -12.98 -25.57 16.29
N ASN A 137 -13.44 -24.55 17.01
CA ASN A 137 -14.09 -23.39 16.41
C ASN A 137 -13.05 -22.34 15.96
N LEU A 138 -12.77 -22.29 14.66
CA LEU A 138 -11.83 -21.35 14.04
C LEU A 138 -12.19 -19.88 14.29
N LEU A 139 -13.48 -19.56 14.44
CA LEU A 139 -13.93 -18.19 14.64
C LEU A 139 -13.40 -17.63 15.97
N LYS A 140 -13.57 -18.37 17.07
CA LYS A 140 -13.13 -17.93 18.40
C LYS A 140 -11.62 -17.96 18.55
N ALA A 141 -10.97 -18.97 17.96
CA ALA A 141 -9.54 -19.17 18.10
C ALA A 141 -8.72 -18.17 17.27
N TYR A 142 -9.19 -17.80 16.07
CA TYR A 142 -8.42 -16.98 15.14
C TYR A 142 -9.08 -15.67 14.75
N LEU A 143 -10.38 -15.67 14.40
CA LEU A 143 -11.02 -14.47 13.86
C LEU A 143 -11.31 -13.42 14.94
N GLU A 144 -11.84 -13.83 16.10
CA GLU A 144 -12.13 -12.93 17.21
C GLU A 144 -10.88 -12.14 17.68
N PRO A 145 -9.75 -12.77 18.05
CA PRO A 145 -8.56 -12.03 18.46
C PRO A 145 -7.99 -11.16 17.33
N TYR A 146 -8.00 -11.67 16.09
CA TYR A 146 -7.48 -10.94 14.94
C TYR A 146 -8.24 -9.65 14.64
N PHE A 147 -9.57 -9.65 14.79
CA PHE A 147 -10.37 -8.44 14.60
C PHE A 147 -10.43 -7.55 15.86
N ALA A 148 -10.20 -8.10 17.06
CA ALA A 148 -10.14 -7.31 18.28
C ALA A 148 -8.85 -6.49 18.41
N GLU A 149 -7.72 -7.00 17.90
CA GLU A 149 -6.42 -6.29 17.90
C GLU A 149 -6.29 -5.23 16.79
N ALA A 150 -7.27 -5.16 15.88
CA ALA A 150 -7.24 -4.28 14.71
C ALA A 150 -7.83 -2.88 14.96
N ASP A 151 -8.33 -2.61 16.17
CA ASP A 151 -8.89 -1.31 16.62
C ASP A 151 -7.91 -0.51 17.50
#